data_AF-G4RN10-F1
#
_entry.id   AF-G4RN10-F1
#
_cell.length_a   1.000
_cell.length_b   1.000
_cell.length_c   1.000
_cell.angle_alpha   90.00
_cell.angle_beta   90.00
_cell.angle_gamma   90.00
#
_symmetry.space_group_name_H-M   'P 1'
#
loop_
_entity.id
_entity.type
_entity.pdbx_description
1 polymer ?
#
loop_
_entity_poly.entity_id
_entity_poly.type
_entity_poly.pdbx_seq_one_letter_code
_entity_poly.pdbx_strand_id
1 'polypeptide(L)'
;MDAETAKILAGVGAILAAVGAFEHIVGIIGVILMLVGLISLADIFGDQKMRSDSVMWFIYAIIAFLVLTIGGALSLFSLFSLMEFALFPPGGFGHMALLGIVVFIIVLVIAFVFFLLSADKFKSVMAVLGQRTGESLFGTAGTLYYWGAVLTIVIVGAVLLFVALILAGIAFLTAKIPQASSQR
;
A
#
# COMPACT_ATOMS: atom_id res chain seq x y z
N MET A 1 0.26 -1.40 -24.84
CA MET A 1 -0.05 -0.03 -24.39
C MET A 1 1.22 0.77 -24.52
N ASP A 2 1.16 2.01 -25.01
CA ASP A 2 2.36 2.82 -25.16
C ASP A 2 2.93 3.26 -23.81
N ALA A 3 4.24 3.50 -23.79
CA ALA A 3 4.97 3.95 -22.60
C ALA A 3 4.40 5.26 -22.03
N GLU A 4 3.95 6.16 -22.90
CA GLU A 4 3.38 7.43 -22.49
C GLU A 4 2.05 7.25 -21.74
N THR A 5 1.14 6.45 -22.27
CA THR A 5 -0.12 6.10 -21.61
C THR A 5 0.13 5.41 -20.27
N ALA A 6 1.09 4.48 -20.22
CA ALA A 6 1.46 3.78 -19.00
C ALA A 6 1.97 4.72 -17.89
N LYS A 7 2.80 5.72 -18.25
CA LYS A 7 3.26 6.74 -17.33
C LYS A 7 2.16 7.64 -16.82
N ILE A 8 1.28 8.08 -17.72
CA ILE A 8 0.15 8.93 -17.35
C ILE A 8 -0.76 8.16 -16.39
N LEU A 9 -1.07 6.90 -16.69
CA LEU A 9 -1.89 6.04 -15.83
C LEU A 9 -1.24 5.80 -14.46
N ALA A 10 0.05 5.49 -14.43
CA ALA A 10 0.81 5.30 -13.20
C ALA A 10 0.89 6.58 -12.36
N GLY A 11 1.16 7.72 -13.01
CA GLY A 11 1.33 9.00 -12.37
C GLY A 11 0.02 9.56 -11.81
N VAL A 12 -1.03 9.60 -12.64
CA VAL A 12 -2.38 10.00 -12.23
C VAL A 12 -2.90 9.03 -11.18
N GLY A 13 -2.67 7.73 -11.33
CA GLY A 13 -3.05 6.72 -10.35
C GLY A 13 -2.40 6.95 -8.99
N ALA A 14 -1.10 7.25 -8.94
CA ALA A 14 -0.40 7.54 -7.69
C ALA A 14 -0.93 8.81 -7.00
N ILE A 15 -1.22 9.87 -7.77
CA ILE A 15 -1.80 11.12 -7.24
C ILE A 15 -3.22 10.87 -6.72
N LEU A 16 -4.04 10.14 -7.48
CA LEU A 16 -5.39 9.76 -7.06
C LEU A 16 -5.37 8.85 -5.83
N ALA A 17 -4.38 7.96 -5.70
CA ALA A 17 -4.19 7.15 -4.51
C ALA A 17 -3.83 8.02 -3.28
N ALA A 18 -3.04 9.09 -3.48
CA ALA A 18 -2.73 10.04 -2.42
C ALA A 18 -3.98 10.82 -1.98
N VAL A 19 -4.73 11.38 -2.92
CA VAL A 19 -5.97 12.14 -2.65
C VAL A 19 -7.06 11.23 -2.10
N GLY A 20 -7.09 9.98 -2.52
CA GLY A 20 -8.02 8.95 -2.05
C GLY A 20 -7.89 8.60 -0.57
N ALA A 21 -6.85 9.07 0.12
CA ALA A 21 -6.80 9.03 1.58
C ALA A 21 -7.97 9.79 2.23
N PHE A 22 -8.55 10.78 1.55
CA PHE A 22 -9.72 11.53 2.02
C PHE A 22 -11.05 10.93 1.54
N GLU A 23 -11.04 10.21 0.41
CA GLU A 23 -12.24 9.65 -0.23
C GLU A 23 -11.99 8.19 -0.65
N HIS A 24 -12.62 7.25 0.07
CA HIS A 24 -12.39 5.81 -0.05
C HIS A 24 -12.54 5.28 -1.48
N ILE A 25 -13.51 5.81 -2.25
CA ILE A 25 -13.79 5.35 -3.62
C ILE A 25 -12.68 5.79 -4.59
N VAL A 26 -12.23 7.05 -4.45
CA VAL A 26 -11.20 7.62 -5.32
C VAL A 26 -9.85 6.93 -5.10
N GLY A 27 -9.54 6.56 -3.86
CA GLY A 27 -8.31 5.85 -3.52
C GLY A 27 -8.20 4.49 -4.19
N ILE A 28 -9.30 3.73 -4.22
CA ILE A 28 -9.33 2.41 -4.88
C ILE A 28 -9.05 2.56 -6.37
N ILE A 29 -9.70 3.52 -7.04
CA ILE A 29 -9.48 3.78 -8.47
C ILE A 29 -8.02 4.20 -8.69
N GLY A 30 -7.48 5.10 -7.87
CA GLY A 30 -6.09 5.56 -7.96
C GLY A 30 -5.08 4.41 -7.85
N VAL A 31 -5.24 3.56 -6.84
CA VAL A 31 -4.37 2.38 -6.63
C VAL A 31 -4.44 1.42 -7.82
N ILE A 32 -5.63 1.16 -8.36
CA ILE A 32 -5.82 0.29 -9.53
C ILE A 32 -5.13 0.89 -10.77
N LEU A 33 -5.32 2.18 -11.03
CA LEU A 33 -4.66 2.87 -12.15
C LEU A 33 -3.14 2.83 -12.01
N MET A 34 -2.64 3.02 -10.78
CA MET A 34 -1.22 2.94 -10.50
C MET A 34 -0.67 1.54 -10.78
N LEU A 35 -1.39 0.49 -10.36
CA LEU A 35 -1.03 -0.90 -10.62
C LEU A 35 -1.00 -1.21 -12.12
N VAL A 36 -2.03 -0.82 -12.86
CA VAL A 36 -2.10 -1.07 -14.32
C VAL A 36 -0.95 -0.35 -15.04
N GLY A 37 -0.65 0.89 -14.65
CA GLY A 37 0.48 1.64 -15.17
C GLY A 37 1.81 0.94 -14.88
N LEU A 38 2.02 0.49 -13.64
CA LEU A 38 3.21 -0.26 -13.21
C LEU A 38 3.40 -1.56 -13.99
N ILE A 39 2.34 -2.36 -14.15
CA ILE A 39 2.38 -3.61 -14.92
C ILE A 39 2.74 -3.32 -16.37
N SER A 40 2.11 -2.31 -16.98
CA SER A 40 2.42 -1.95 -18.37
C SER A 40 3.84 -1.46 -18.53
N LEU A 41 4.40 -0.72 -17.57
CA LEU A 41 5.79 -0.31 -17.59
C LEU A 41 6.73 -1.52 -17.43
N ALA A 42 6.39 -2.47 -16.56
CA ALA A 42 7.18 -3.69 -16.39
C ALA A 42 7.24 -4.51 -17.69
N ASP A 43 6.11 -4.60 -18.39
CA ASP A 43 6.01 -5.28 -19.69
C ASP A 43 6.86 -4.57 -20.76
N ILE A 44 6.87 -3.23 -20.78
CA ILE A 44 7.71 -2.44 -21.71
C ILE A 44 9.20 -2.62 -21.41
N PHE A 45 9.59 -2.65 -20.14
CA PHE A 45 10.98 -2.87 -19.73
C PHE A 45 11.41 -4.35 -19.79
N GLY A 46 10.49 -5.26 -20.11
CA GLY A 46 10.72 -6.70 -20.16
C GLY A 46 11.12 -7.31 -18.81
N ASP A 47 10.77 -6.68 -17.69
CA ASP A 47 11.19 -7.09 -16.35
C ASP A 47 10.06 -7.85 -15.64
N GLN A 48 10.13 -9.19 -15.68
CA GLN A 48 9.16 -10.04 -15.02
C GLN A 48 9.16 -9.90 -13.49
N LYS A 49 10.30 -9.55 -12.88
CA LYS A 49 10.39 -9.35 -11.43
C LYS A 49 9.65 -8.10 -11.02
N MET A 50 9.82 -6.99 -11.76
CA MET A 50 9.08 -5.75 -11.55
C MET A 50 7.57 -5.95 -11.68
N ARG A 51 7.14 -6.74 -12.68
CA ARG A 51 5.72 -7.06 -12.88
C ARG A 51 5.15 -7.85 -11.70
N SER A 52 5.85 -8.91 -11.29
CA SER A 52 5.45 -9.75 -10.17
C SER A 52 5.43 -8.96 -8.86
N ASP A 53 6.47 -8.17 -8.59
CA ASP A 53 6.54 -7.33 -7.38
C ASP A 53 5.42 -6.27 -7.35
N SER A 54 5.03 -5.71 -8.50
CA SER A 54 3.91 -4.74 -8.59
C SER A 54 2.57 -5.37 -8.21
N VAL A 55 2.28 -6.58 -8.73
CA VAL A 55 1.07 -7.33 -8.38
C VAL A 55 1.11 -7.77 -6.91
N MET A 56 2.26 -8.22 -6.44
CA MET A 56 2.44 -8.72 -5.08
C MET A 56 2.30 -7.59 -4.04
N TRP A 57 2.76 -6.38 -4.36
CA TRP A 57 2.47 -5.17 -3.58
C TRP A 57 0.96 -4.98 -3.37
N PHE A 58 0.18 -5.03 -4.45
CA PHE A 58 -1.27 -4.84 -4.40
C PHE A 58 -1.99 -5.96 -3.65
N ILE A 59 -1.59 -7.22 -3.88
CA ILE A 59 -2.16 -8.37 -3.15
C ILE A 59 -1.90 -8.23 -1.65
N TYR A 60 -0.68 -7.90 -1.23
CA TYR A 60 -0.37 -7.70 0.19
C TYR A 60 -1.12 -6.53 0.80
N ALA A 61 -1.34 -5.44 0.04
CA ALA A 61 -2.17 -4.32 0.49
C ALA A 61 -3.62 -4.74 0.75
N ILE A 62 -4.22 -5.53 -0.15
CA ILE A 62 -5.58 -6.07 0.04
C ILE A 62 -5.64 -7.02 1.23
N ILE A 63 -4.67 -7.93 1.36
CA ILE A 63 -4.62 -8.86 2.50
C ILE A 63 -4.51 -8.10 3.82
N ALA A 64 -3.62 -7.12 3.91
CA ALA A 64 -3.49 -6.28 5.10
C ALA A 64 -4.80 -5.56 5.43
N PHE A 65 -5.49 -5.01 4.42
CA PHE A 65 -6.78 -4.35 4.60
C PHE A 65 -7.88 -5.31 5.07
N LEU A 66 -7.97 -6.51 4.49
CA LEU A 66 -8.95 -7.53 4.90
C LEU A 66 -8.68 -8.05 6.31
N VAL A 67 -7.42 -8.30 6.66
CA VAL A 67 -7.03 -8.75 8.00
C VAL A 67 -7.35 -7.69 9.04
N LEU A 68 -7.08 -6.40 8.76
CA LEU A 68 -7.47 -5.30 9.64
C LEU A 68 -8.97 -5.15 9.75
N THR A 69 -9.72 -5.28 8.66
CA THR A 69 -11.17 -5.09 8.67
C THR A 69 -11.87 -6.22 9.44
N ILE A 70 -11.57 -7.47 9.10
CA ILE A 70 -12.19 -8.65 9.72
C ILE A 70 -11.68 -8.83 11.14
N GLY A 71 -10.36 -8.82 11.33
CA GLY A 71 -9.77 -9.01 12.65
C GLY A 71 -9.99 -7.80 13.57
N GLY A 72 -10.03 -6.59 13.02
CA GLY A 72 -10.45 -5.39 13.73
C GLY A 72 -11.89 -5.45 14.20
N ALA A 73 -12.84 -5.86 13.34
CA ALA A 73 -14.24 -6.02 13.74
C ALA A 73 -14.42 -7.04 14.88
N LEU A 74 -13.74 -8.19 14.80
CA LEU A 74 -13.75 -9.22 15.86
C LEU A 74 -13.17 -8.68 17.17
N SER A 75 -12.10 -7.90 17.10
CA SER A 75 -11.49 -7.30 18.28
C SER A 75 -12.34 -6.20 18.92
N LEU A 76 -12.97 -5.33 18.13
CA LEU A 76 -13.87 -4.29 18.61
C LEU A 76 -15.12 -4.90 19.26
N PHE A 77 -15.64 -5.98 18.70
CA PHE A 77 -16.72 -6.75 19.32
C PHE A 77 -16.28 -7.32 20.69
N SER A 78 -15.05 -7.83 20.79
CA SER A 78 -14.50 -8.31 22.07
C SER A 78 -14.30 -7.19 23.09
N LEU A 79 -13.81 -6.02 22.67
CA LEU A 79 -13.63 -4.83 23.51
C LEU A 79 -14.97 -4.24 23.97
N PHE A 80 -15.98 -4.25 23.11
CA PHE A 80 -17.34 -3.83 23.44
C PHE A 80 -17.96 -4.77 24.48
N SER A 81 -17.79 -6.09 24.32
CA SER A 81 -18.21 -7.07 25.33
C SER A 81 -17.50 -6.90 26.68
N LEU A 82 -16.25 -6.44 26.65
CA LEU A 82 -15.43 -6.11 27.82
C LEU A 82 -15.97 -4.88 28.58
N MET A 83 -16.39 -3.86 27.84
CA MET A 83 -17.01 -2.65 28.39
C MET A 83 -18.41 -2.95 28.97
N GLU A 84 -19.18 -3.79 28.30
CA GLU A 84 -20.50 -4.24 28.78
C GLU A 84 -20.38 -5.09 30.05
N PHE A 85 -19.38 -5.99 30.12
CA PHE A 85 -19.03 -6.75 31.33
C PHE A 85 -18.57 -5.86 32.51
N ALA A 86 -17.82 -4.79 32.22
CA ALA A 86 -17.35 -3.85 33.25
C ALA A 86 -18.49 -3.01 33.86
N LEU A 87 -19.57 -2.78 33.10
CA LEU A 87 -20.72 -1.99 33.52
C LEU A 87 -21.87 -2.85 34.09
N PHE A 88 -22.00 -4.10 33.65
CA PHE A 88 -22.96 -5.08 34.17
C PHE A 88 -22.25 -6.44 34.31
N PRO A 89 -21.94 -6.92 35.53
CA PRO A 89 -21.23 -8.18 35.72
C PRO A 89 -22.18 -9.35 36.01
N PRO A 90 -22.63 -10.14 35.01
CA PRO A 90 -23.07 -11.50 35.25
C PRO A 90 -21.81 -12.40 35.28
N GLY A 91 -21.58 -13.04 36.41
CA GLY A 91 -20.39 -13.86 36.67
C GLY A 91 -20.16 -14.95 35.62
N GLY A 92 -18.98 -14.95 35.00
CA GLY A 92 -18.49 -16.08 34.18
C GLY A 92 -17.58 -15.75 32.99
N PHE A 93 -17.57 -14.52 32.47
CA PHE A 93 -16.97 -14.23 31.14
C PHE A 93 -15.53 -13.67 31.12
N GLY A 94 -14.86 -13.51 32.27
CA GLY A 94 -13.53 -12.87 32.35
C GLY A 94 -12.42 -13.48 31.48
N HIS A 95 -12.53 -14.77 31.13
CA HIS A 95 -11.55 -15.45 30.28
C HIS A 95 -11.73 -15.16 28.78
N MET A 96 -12.95 -14.86 28.31
CA MET A 96 -13.22 -14.54 26.90
C MET A 96 -12.67 -13.16 26.51
N ALA A 97 -12.68 -12.24 27.46
CA ALA A 97 -12.14 -10.88 27.35
C ALA A 97 -10.61 -10.84 27.11
N LEU A 98 -9.85 -11.59 27.91
CA LEU A 98 -8.38 -11.66 27.78
C LEU A 98 -7.97 -12.32 26.45
N LEU A 99 -8.72 -13.33 26.00
CA LEU A 99 -8.50 -13.95 24.69
C LEU A 99 -8.74 -12.95 23.54
N GLY A 100 -9.74 -12.07 23.64
CA GLY A 100 -10.02 -11.03 22.66
C GLY A 100 -8.86 -10.05 22.46
N ILE A 101 -8.23 -9.60 23.56
CA ILE A 101 -7.06 -8.69 23.51
C ILE A 101 -5.84 -9.38 22.90
N VAL A 102 -5.57 -10.64 23.26
CA VAL A 102 -4.45 -11.41 22.69
C VAL A 102 -4.65 -11.62 21.19
N VAL A 103 -5.86 -11.98 20.76
CA VAL A 103 -6.21 -12.13 19.34
C VAL A 103 -6.07 -10.80 18.61
N PHE A 104 -6.49 -9.68 19.21
CA PHE A 104 -6.33 -8.34 18.62
C PHE A 104 -4.87 -7.99 18.35
N ILE A 105 -3.99 -8.21 19.33
CA ILE A 105 -2.56 -7.94 19.19
C ILE A 105 -1.96 -8.82 18.08
N ILE A 106 -2.31 -10.11 18.03
CA ILE A 106 -1.84 -11.03 16.99
C ILE A 106 -2.30 -10.57 15.60
N VAL A 107 -3.58 -10.23 15.45
CA VAL A 107 -4.14 -9.71 14.18
C VAL A 107 -3.42 -8.45 13.74
N LEU A 108 -3.20 -7.50 14.66
CA LEU A 108 -2.53 -6.23 14.37
C LEU A 108 -1.10 -6.48 13.90
N VAL A 109 -0.36 -7.35 14.60
CA VAL A 109 1.01 -7.73 14.21
C VAL A 109 1.01 -8.39 12.83
N ILE A 110 0.11 -9.33 12.56
CA ILE A 110 0.02 -9.99 11.25
C ILE A 110 -0.27 -8.97 10.14
N ALA A 111 -1.28 -8.14 10.32
CA ALA A 111 -1.62 -7.08 9.35
C ALA A 111 -0.45 -6.13 9.10
N PHE A 112 0.24 -5.73 10.17
CA PHE A 112 1.40 -4.84 10.09
C PHE A 112 2.56 -5.48 9.31
N VAL A 113 2.84 -6.76 9.53
CA VAL A 113 3.86 -7.49 8.77
C VAL A 113 3.50 -7.57 7.29
N PHE A 114 2.25 -7.89 6.95
CA PHE A 114 1.79 -7.89 5.55
C PHE A 114 1.89 -6.51 4.90
N PHE A 115 1.59 -5.44 5.65
CA PHE A 115 1.73 -4.08 5.19
C PHE A 115 3.20 -3.70 4.92
N LEU A 116 4.14 -4.13 5.78
CA LEU A 116 5.58 -3.96 5.56
C LEU A 116 6.08 -4.72 4.33
N LEU A 117 5.60 -5.96 4.12
CA LEU A 117 5.95 -6.75 2.93
C LEU A 117 5.44 -6.08 1.65
N SER A 118 4.25 -5.49 1.69
CA SER A 118 3.75 -4.65 0.60
C SER A 118 4.72 -3.50 0.32
N ALA A 119 5.07 -2.71 1.34
CA ALA A 119 5.94 -1.55 1.17
C ALA A 119 7.34 -1.89 0.62
N ASP A 120 7.91 -3.03 1.00
CA ASP A 120 9.18 -3.51 0.45
C ASP A 120 9.09 -3.80 -1.05
N LYS A 121 7.98 -4.41 -1.50
CA LYS A 121 7.72 -4.67 -2.92
C LYS A 121 7.56 -3.38 -3.72
N PHE A 122 6.83 -2.40 -3.18
CA PHE A 122 6.73 -1.09 -3.81
C PHE A 122 8.11 -0.42 -3.97
N LYS A 123 8.94 -0.46 -2.92
CA LYS A 123 10.31 0.06 -2.95
C LYS A 123 11.16 -0.64 -4.02
N SER A 124 11.07 -1.97 -4.14
CA SER A 124 11.73 -2.76 -5.19
C SER A 124 11.35 -2.26 -6.59
N VAL A 125 10.05 -2.13 -6.86
CA VAL A 125 9.52 -1.67 -8.15
C VAL A 125 10.01 -0.26 -8.48
N MET A 126 9.94 0.67 -7.52
CA MET A 126 10.43 2.04 -7.71
C MET A 126 11.95 2.09 -7.92
N ALA A 127 12.72 1.25 -7.22
CA ALA A 127 14.17 1.20 -7.42
C ALA A 127 14.54 0.74 -8.83
N VAL A 128 13.85 -0.28 -9.37
CA VAL A 128 14.03 -0.72 -10.76
C VAL A 128 13.66 0.40 -11.74
N LEU A 129 12.54 1.08 -11.52
CA LEU A 129 12.13 2.21 -12.35
C LEU A 129 13.15 3.35 -12.32
N GLY A 130 13.70 3.69 -11.15
CA GLY A 130 14.76 4.70 -11.03
C GLY A 130 16.04 4.32 -11.79
N GLN A 131 16.43 3.04 -11.74
CA GLN A 131 17.60 2.55 -12.49
C GLN A 131 17.37 2.57 -14.01
N ARG A 132 16.16 2.23 -14.47
CA ARG A 132 15.82 2.19 -15.91
C ARG A 132 15.58 3.56 -16.51
N THR A 133 15.03 4.49 -15.73
CA THR A 133 14.69 5.85 -16.19
C THR A 133 15.77 6.88 -15.87
N GLY A 134 16.73 6.54 -15.01
CA GLY A 134 17.75 7.46 -14.50
C GLY A 134 17.23 8.45 -13.47
N GLU A 135 15.98 8.32 -13.00
CA GLU A 135 15.40 9.23 -12.01
C GLU A 135 15.55 8.72 -10.57
N SER A 136 16.32 9.46 -9.78
CA SER A 136 16.39 9.43 -8.31
C SER A 136 15.06 9.63 -7.57
N LEU A 137 14.07 10.32 -8.17
CA LEU A 137 12.77 10.56 -7.54
C LEU A 137 12.00 9.26 -7.28
N PHE A 138 12.14 8.25 -8.15
CA PHE A 138 11.56 6.94 -7.90
C PHE A 138 12.19 6.27 -6.67
N GLY A 139 13.52 6.27 -6.57
CA GLY A 139 14.21 5.71 -5.40
C GLY A 139 13.83 6.40 -4.09
N THR A 140 13.67 7.73 -4.15
CA THR A 140 13.23 8.55 -3.01
C THR A 140 11.77 8.22 -2.64
N ALA A 141 10.86 8.17 -3.60
CA ALA A 141 9.45 7.84 -3.38
C ALA A 141 9.28 6.44 -2.78
N GLY A 142 9.97 5.43 -3.32
CA GLY A 142 9.91 4.06 -2.78
C GLY A 142 10.47 3.96 -1.36
N THR A 143 11.54 4.68 -1.05
CA THR A 143 12.13 4.70 0.29
C THR A 143 11.28 5.46 1.30
N LEU A 144 10.69 6.60 0.90
CA LEU A 144 9.72 7.33 1.71
C LEU A 144 8.46 6.50 1.96
N TYR A 145 7.97 5.75 0.97
CA TYR A 145 6.82 4.87 1.14
C TYR A 145 7.12 3.78 2.17
N TYR A 146 8.30 3.17 2.11
CA TYR A 146 8.73 2.16 3.07
C TYR A 146 8.85 2.71 4.49
N TRP A 147 9.57 3.81 4.67
CA TRP A 147 9.70 4.45 5.99
C TRP A 147 8.36 4.98 6.50
N GLY A 148 7.52 5.52 5.62
CA GLY A 148 6.15 5.92 5.94
C GLY A 148 5.33 4.75 6.45
N ALA A 149 5.43 3.59 5.80
CA ALA A 149 4.75 2.37 6.24
C ALA A 149 5.19 1.92 7.63
N VAL A 150 6.51 1.93 7.90
CA VAL A 150 7.06 1.61 9.23
C VAL A 150 6.63 2.63 10.30
N LEU A 151 6.63 3.92 9.95
CA LEU A 151 6.25 5.02 10.84
C LEU A 151 4.74 5.23 10.95
N THR A 152 3.89 4.43 10.29
CA THR A 152 2.41 4.56 10.33
C THR A 152 1.84 4.40 11.74
N ILE A 153 2.59 3.75 12.63
CA ILE A 153 2.27 3.71 14.07
C ILE A 153 2.13 5.13 14.65
N VAL A 154 2.85 6.10 14.09
CA VAL A 154 2.73 7.53 14.38
C VAL A 154 1.96 8.21 13.25
N ILE A 155 1.16 9.24 13.56
CA ILE A 155 0.47 10.07 12.54
C ILE A 155 1.43 10.57 11.44
N VAL A 156 2.72 10.72 11.77
CA VAL A 156 3.80 11.08 10.85
C VAL A 156 3.93 10.10 9.67
N GLY A 157 3.69 8.79 9.87
CA GLY A 157 3.78 7.81 8.80
C GLY A 157 2.75 8.00 7.69
N ALA A 158 1.52 8.42 8.04
CA ALA A 158 0.50 8.74 7.05
C ALA A 158 0.92 9.92 6.16
N VAL A 159 1.56 10.94 6.75
CA VAL A 159 2.12 12.08 6.00
C VAL A 159 3.23 11.63 5.06
N LEU A 160 4.12 10.76 5.51
CA LEU A 160 5.20 10.22 4.67
C LEU A 160 4.67 9.39 3.50
N LEU A 161 3.65 8.55 3.73
CA LEU A 161 2.99 7.77 2.66
C LEU A 161 2.34 8.69 1.63
N PHE A 162 1.68 9.76 2.10
CA PHE A 162 1.08 10.77 1.22
C PHE A 162 2.13 11.45 0.34
N VAL A 163 3.23 11.94 0.94
CA VAL A 163 4.33 12.56 0.21
C VAL A 163 4.97 11.57 -0.77
N ALA A 164 5.13 10.31 -0.38
CA ALA A 164 5.69 9.26 -1.23
C ALA A 164 4.86 9.04 -2.50
N LEU A 165 3.53 9.00 -2.38
CA LEU A 165 2.62 8.82 -3.51
C LEU A 165 2.64 10.02 -4.47
N ILE A 166 2.71 11.25 -3.93
CA ILE A 166 2.85 12.45 -4.76
C ILE A 166 4.20 12.43 -5.50
N LEU A 167 5.29 12.10 -4.82
CA LEU A 167 6.61 11.98 -5.45
C LEU A 167 6.63 10.89 -6.53
N ALA A 168 6.01 9.74 -6.27
CA ALA A 168 5.87 8.68 -7.28
C ALA A 168 5.08 9.19 -8.49
N GLY A 169 3.97 9.91 -8.26
CA GLY A 169 3.17 10.53 -9.30
C GLY A 169 3.97 11.47 -10.20
N ILE A 170 4.71 12.40 -9.59
CA ILE A 170 5.57 13.35 -10.29
C ILE A 170 6.70 12.63 -11.03
N ALA A 171 7.31 11.62 -10.41
CA ALA A 171 8.36 10.81 -11.03
C ALA A 171 7.84 10.10 -12.29
N PHE A 172 6.65 9.48 -12.24
CA PHE A 172 6.04 8.85 -13.41
C PHE A 172 5.76 9.83 -14.54
N LEU A 173 5.23 11.01 -14.23
CA LEU A 173 4.91 12.03 -15.24
C LEU A 173 6.19 12.64 -15.84
N THR A 174 7.21 12.86 -15.03
CA THR A 174 8.45 13.55 -15.44
C THR A 174 9.49 12.62 -16.08
N ALA A 175 9.47 11.33 -15.75
CA ALA A 175 10.45 10.37 -16.25
C ALA A 175 10.51 10.38 -17.78
N LYS A 176 11.69 10.24 -18.37
CA LYS A 176 11.80 10.01 -19.82
C LYS A 176 11.89 8.51 -20.02
N ILE A 177 10.78 7.88 -20.37
CA ILE A 177 10.81 6.45 -20.70
C ILE A 177 11.28 6.35 -22.15
N PRO A 178 12.40 5.67 -22.42
CA PRO A 178 12.80 5.38 -23.78
C PRO A 178 11.64 4.65 -24.44
N GLN A 179 11.06 5.25 -25.48
CA GLN A 179 10.03 4.57 -26.25
C GLN A 179 10.68 3.29 -26.77
N ALA A 180 10.17 2.14 -26.32
CA ALA A 180 10.50 0.89 -26.98
C ALA A 180 10.04 1.10 -28.41
N SER A 181 11.00 1.25 -29.31
CA SER A 181 10.78 1.47 -30.72
C SER A 181 9.74 0.47 -31.19
N SER A 182 8.58 0.97 -31.57
CA SER A 182 7.71 0.32 -32.55
C SER A 182 8.53 0.17 -33.84
N GLN A 183 9.39 -0.83 -33.84
CA GLN A 183 10.04 -1.37 -35.01
C GLN A 183 9.75 -2.87 -34.99
N ARG A 184 8.53 -3.21 -35.41
CA ARG A 184 8.26 -4.08 -36.56
C ARG A 184 6.77 -4.34 -36.68
#